data_AF-Q9L749-F1
#
_entry.id   AF-Q9L749-F1
#
_cell.length_a   1.000
_cell.length_b   1.000
_cell.length_c   1.000
_cell.angle_alpha   90.00
_cell.angle_beta   90.00
_cell.angle_gamma   90.00
#
_symmetry.space_group_name_H-M   'P 1'
#
loop_
_entity.id
_entity.type
_entity.pdbx_description
1 polymer ?
#
loop_
_entity_poly.entity_id
_entity_poly.type
_entity_poly.pdbx_seq_one_letter_code
_entity_poly.pdbx_strand_id
1 'polypeptide(L)'
;GSGVLEGEKADKSKAKLTISQDLNQTTFEIFKEDGKTLVSRKVNSKDKSSTEEKFNDKGKLSEKVVTRANGTRLEYTEIKNDGSGKAKEVLKGFALEGTLTDGGETKLTVTEGTVTL
;
A
#
# COMPACT_ATOMS: atom_id res chain seq x y z
N GLY A 1 4.75 12.13 22.76
CA GLY A 1 4.39 12.28 21.34
C GLY A 1 4.38 10.93 20.65
N SER A 2 5.41 10.12 20.89
CA SER A 2 5.44 8.71 20.50
C SER A 2 4.49 7.87 21.35
N GLY A 3 4.16 6.68 20.86
CA GLY A 3 3.31 5.71 21.57
C GLY A 3 2.33 4.99 20.67
N VAL A 4 1.41 4.27 21.31
CA VAL A 4 0.33 3.53 20.66
C VAL A 4 -0.99 4.08 21.18
N LEU A 5 -1.90 4.40 20.27
CA LEU A 5 -3.26 4.81 20.56
C LEU A 5 -4.21 3.82 19.89
N GLU A 6 -5.23 3.39 20.60
CA GLU A 6 -6.22 2.42 20.13
C GLU A 6 -7.61 3.03 20.18
N GLY A 7 -8.49 2.57 19.29
CA GLY A 7 -9.87 3.01 19.21
C GLY A 7 -10.74 1.98 18.49
N GLU A 8 -12.03 2.25 18.47
CA GLU A 8 -13.02 1.42 17.81
C GLU A 8 -13.91 2.29 16.91
N LYS A 9 -14.19 1.82 15.70
CA LYS A 9 -15.10 2.47 14.76
C LYS A 9 -16.55 2.12 15.08
N ALA A 10 -17.50 2.87 14.52
CA ALA A 10 -18.93 2.57 14.64
C ALA A 10 -19.31 1.17 14.12
N ASP A 11 -18.56 0.62 13.16
CA ASP A 11 -18.74 -0.74 12.63
C ASP A 11 -18.01 -1.82 13.46
N LYS A 12 -17.51 -1.46 14.65
CA LYS A 12 -16.73 -2.28 15.59
C LYS A 12 -15.34 -2.71 15.12
N SER A 13 -14.89 -2.26 13.96
CA SER A 13 -13.50 -2.44 13.53
C SER A 13 -12.55 -1.76 14.52
N LYS A 14 -11.44 -2.42 14.84
CA LYS A 14 -10.43 -1.86 15.75
C LYS A 14 -9.47 -0.97 14.97
N ALA A 15 -9.17 0.21 15.49
CA ALA A 15 -8.21 1.14 14.92
C ALA A 15 -6.99 1.25 15.85
N LYS A 16 -5.79 1.27 15.26
CA LYS A 16 -4.53 1.41 15.99
C LYS A 16 -3.65 2.44 15.30
N LEU A 17 -3.22 3.45 16.03
CA LEU A 17 -2.20 4.41 15.61
C LEU A 17 -0.93 4.17 16.40
N THR A 18 0.16 3.88 15.70
CA THR A 18 1.50 3.74 16.27
C THR A 18 2.38 4.88 15.77
N ILE A 19 3.01 5.61 16.69
CA ILE A 19 3.94 6.70 16.40
C ILE A 19 5.31 6.28 16.93
N SER A 20 6.31 6.22 16.05
CA SER A 20 7.67 5.77 16.39
C SER A 20 8.32 6.68 17.44
N GLN A 21 9.28 6.14 18.20
CA GLN A 21 9.95 6.88 19.29
C GLN A 21 10.72 8.11 18.78
N ASP A 22 11.34 7.98 17.61
CA ASP A 22 12.06 9.05 16.92
C ASP A 22 11.13 10.00 16.14
N LEU A 23 9.81 9.76 16.20
CA LEU A 23 8.76 10.51 15.50
C LEU A 23 8.91 10.53 13.96
N ASN A 24 9.74 9.65 13.40
CA ASN A 24 10.01 9.59 11.97
C ASN A 24 9.00 8.74 11.20
N GLN A 25 8.08 8.06 11.89
CA GLN A 25 7.09 7.20 11.24
C GLN A 25 5.78 7.16 12.02
N THR A 26 4.67 7.11 11.27
CA THR A 26 3.33 6.80 11.79
C THR A 26 2.77 5.61 11.04
N THR A 27 2.17 4.68 11.77
CA THR A 27 1.46 3.53 11.22
C THR A 27 0.03 3.55 11.73
N PHE A 28 -0.93 3.64 10.83
CA PHE A 28 -2.35 3.58 11.13
C PHE A 28 -2.95 2.31 10.54
N GLU A 29 -3.47 1.44 11.40
CA GLU A 29 -3.99 0.13 11.06
C GLU A 29 -5.46 0.01 11.45
N ILE A 30 -6.24 -0.58 10.55
CA ILE A 30 -7.62 -0.99 10.81
C ILE A 30 -7.67 -2.51 10.78
N PHE A 31 -8.25 -3.09 11.82
CA PHE A 31 -8.48 -4.52 11.97
C PHE A 31 -9.98 -4.80 11.97
N LYS A 32 -10.36 -6.04 11.65
CA LYS A 32 -11.71 -6.55 11.91
C LYS A 32 -12.04 -6.48 13.41
N GLU A 33 -13.29 -6.78 13.76
CA GLU A 33 -13.76 -6.80 15.16
C GLU A 33 -12.93 -7.74 16.06
N ASP A 34 -12.30 -8.77 15.47
CA ASP A 34 -11.38 -9.69 16.16
C ASP A 34 -10.07 -9.05 16.66
N GLY A 35 -9.76 -7.83 16.23
CA GLY A 35 -8.54 -7.10 16.57
C GLY A 35 -7.25 -7.71 16.02
N LYS A 36 -7.33 -8.68 15.10
CA LYS A 36 -6.19 -9.45 14.60
C LYS A 36 -6.10 -9.42 13.08
N THR A 37 -7.23 -9.56 12.39
CA THR A 37 -7.26 -9.59 10.93
C THR A 37 -7.19 -8.17 10.39
N LEU A 38 -6.08 -7.81 9.73
CA LEU A 38 -5.94 -6.50 9.08
C LEU A 38 -6.97 -6.33 7.97
N VAL A 39 -7.50 -5.13 7.87
CA VAL A 39 -8.38 -4.63 6.79
C VAL A 39 -7.61 -3.63 5.96
N SER A 40 -6.93 -2.69 6.60
CA SER A 40 -6.06 -1.73 5.93
C SER A 40 -4.92 -1.25 6.82
N ARG A 41 -3.87 -0.76 6.17
CA ARG A 41 -2.71 -0.15 6.84
C ARG A 41 -2.20 1.03 6.03
N LYS A 42 -1.95 2.15 6.70
CA LYS A 42 -1.28 3.32 6.14
C LYS A 42 -0.03 3.62 6.95
N VAL A 43 1.12 3.65 6.28
CA VAL A 43 2.41 4.02 6.87
C VAL A 43 2.85 5.32 6.23
N ASN A 44 3.18 6.32 7.04
CA ASN A 44 3.81 7.56 6.58
C ASN A 44 5.21 7.66 7.19
N SER A 45 6.18 8.02 6.36
CA SER A 45 7.59 8.15 6.73
C SER A 45 8.02 9.61 6.79
N LYS A 46 9.15 9.87 7.46
CA LYS A 46 9.73 11.22 7.64
C LYS A 46 10.00 11.95 6.33
N ASP A 47 10.36 11.21 5.29
CA ASP A 47 10.60 11.72 3.95
C ASP A 47 9.32 12.16 3.22
N LYS A 48 8.16 12.07 3.89
CA LYS A 48 6.81 12.37 3.38
C LYS A 48 6.31 11.37 2.33
N SER A 49 7.00 10.24 2.15
CA SER A 49 6.44 9.12 1.42
C SER A 49 5.40 8.39 2.27
N SER A 50 4.49 7.68 1.59
CA SER A 50 3.50 6.83 2.26
C SER A 50 3.29 5.53 1.53
N THR A 51 2.85 4.52 2.28
CA THR A 51 2.38 3.24 1.76
C THR A 51 0.99 2.99 2.32
N GLU A 52 0.04 2.68 1.44
CA GLU A 52 -1.33 2.31 1.78
C GLU A 52 -1.61 0.89 1.29
N GLU A 53 -2.01 0.01 2.19
CA GLU A 53 -2.26 -1.40 1.93
C GLU A 53 -3.70 -1.75 2.29
N LYS A 54 -4.35 -2.55 1.46
CA LYS A 54 -5.62 -3.22 1.77
C LYS A 54 -5.43 -4.71 1.81
N PHE A 55 -6.22 -5.36 2.66
CA PHE A 55 -6.17 -6.79 2.88
C PHE A 55 -7.51 -7.41 2.59
N ASN A 56 -7.51 -8.61 2.00
CA ASN A 56 -8.71 -9.38 1.77
C ASN A 56 -9.23 -10.01 3.08
N ASP A 57 -10.34 -10.73 3.00
CA ASP A 57 -10.98 -11.31 4.17
C ASP A 57 -10.14 -12.29 4.99
N LYS A 58 -9.08 -12.84 4.39
CA LYS A 58 -8.11 -13.75 5.01
C LYS A 58 -6.87 -13.02 5.54
N GLY A 59 -6.89 -11.68 5.56
CA GLY A 59 -5.75 -10.85 5.99
C GLY A 59 -4.57 -10.88 5.02
N LYS A 60 -4.78 -11.27 3.76
CA LYS A 60 -3.72 -11.26 2.72
C LYS A 60 -3.76 -9.96 1.94
N LEU A 61 -2.61 -9.41 1.62
CA LEU A 61 -2.47 -8.18 0.84
C LEU A 61 -3.17 -8.32 -0.51
N SER A 62 -4.06 -7.37 -0.83
CA SER A 62 -4.81 -7.36 -2.09
C SER A 62 -4.53 -6.12 -2.94
N GLU A 63 -4.17 -5.01 -2.29
CA GLU A 63 -3.79 -3.76 -2.95
C GLU A 63 -2.67 -3.08 -2.16
N LYS A 64 -1.76 -2.41 -2.87
CA LYS A 64 -0.69 -1.60 -2.29
C LYS A 64 -0.46 -0.35 -3.14
N VAL A 65 -0.54 0.81 -2.52
CA VAL A 65 -0.23 2.10 -3.14
C VAL A 65 0.96 2.72 -2.42
N VAL A 66 2.05 2.96 -3.15
CA VAL A 66 3.23 3.68 -2.65
C VAL A 66 3.20 5.08 -3.25
N THR A 67 3.10 6.11 -2.42
CA THR A 67 3.23 7.50 -2.83
C THR A 67 4.61 8.00 -2.44
N ARG A 68 5.41 8.40 -3.42
CA ARG A 68 6.75 8.96 -3.19
C ARG A 68 6.65 10.41 -2.75
N ALA A 69 7.72 10.92 -2.14
CA ALA A 69 7.79 12.32 -1.66
C ALA A 69 7.54 13.37 -2.76
N ASN A 70 7.84 13.03 -4.02
CA ASN A 70 7.59 13.89 -5.18
C ASN A 70 6.15 13.77 -5.76
N GLY A 71 5.28 12.98 -5.13
CA GLY A 71 3.88 12.78 -5.51
C GLY A 71 3.63 11.70 -6.57
N THR A 72 4.67 11.10 -7.16
CA THR A 72 4.47 9.95 -8.06
C THR A 72 4.06 8.71 -7.28
N ARG A 73 3.37 7.78 -7.94
CA ARG A 73 2.79 6.61 -7.26
C ARG A 73 3.10 5.31 -7.98
N LEU A 74 3.32 4.25 -7.21
CA LEU A 74 3.18 2.88 -7.67
C LEU A 74 1.88 2.31 -7.10
N GLU A 75 0.99 1.88 -7.98
CA GLU A 75 -0.30 1.30 -7.66
C GLU A 75 -0.29 -0.17 -8.05
N TYR A 76 -0.37 -1.04 -7.04
CA TYR A 76 -0.47 -2.48 -7.20
C TYR A 76 -1.88 -2.93 -6.81
N THR A 77 -2.57 -3.58 -7.72
CA THR A 77 -3.94 -4.04 -7.54
C THR A 77 -4.07 -5.50 -7.92
N GLU A 78 -5.18 -6.13 -7.48
CA GLU A 78 -5.46 -7.54 -7.76
C GLU A 78 -4.29 -8.46 -7.34
N ILE A 79 -3.61 -8.12 -6.23
CA ILE A 79 -2.49 -8.91 -5.71
C ILE A 79 -3.03 -10.27 -5.28
N LYS A 80 -2.47 -11.32 -5.88
CA LYS A 80 -2.80 -12.72 -5.64
C LYS A 80 -1.97 -13.28 -4.49
N ASN A 81 -2.29 -14.51 -4.08
CA ASN A 81 -1.59 -15.19 -2.98
C ASN A 81 -0.10 -15.47 -3.27
N ASP A 82 0.28 -15.56 -4.55
CA ASP A 82 1.67 -15.73 -4.99
C ASP A 82 2.43 -14.39 -5.05
N GLY A 83 1.78 -13.27 -4.74
CA GLY A 83 2.37 -11.93 -4.81
C GLY A 83 2.26 -11.25 -6.19
N SER A 84 1.84 -11.97 -7.23
CA SER A 84 1.63 -11.39 -8.55
C SER A 84 0.38 -10.49 -8.60
N GLY A 85 0.35 -9.53 -9.52
CA GLY A 85 -0.77 -8.61 -9.66
C GLY A 85 -0.63 -7.66 -10.83
N LYS A 86 -1.52 -6.67 -10.90
CA LYS A 86 -1.40 -5.55 -11.83
C LYS A 86 -0.51 -4.47 -11.22
N ALA A 87 0.24 -3.77 -12.06
CA ALA A 87 1.06 -2.64 -11.66
C ALA A 87 0.76 -1.42 -12.53
N LYS A 88 0.74 -0.25 -11.91
CA LYS A 88 0.63 1.04 -12.58
C LYS A 88 1.55 2.05 -11.91
N GLU A 89 2.35 2.76 -12.69
CA GLU A 89 3.14 3.88 -12.20
C GLU A 89 2.52 5.19 -12.68
N VAL A 90 2.07 6.01 -11.73
CA VAL A 90 1.49 7.33 -12.00
C VAL A 90 2.59 8.38 -11.87
N LEU A 91 2.93 8.99 -13.00
CA LEU A 91 3.96 10.02 -13.13
C LEU A 91 3.31 11.39 -13.38
N LYS A 92 4.13 12.43 -13.51
CA LYS A 92 3.61 13.78 -13.81
C LYS A 92 3.18 13.84 -15.28
N GLY A 93 1.87 13.79 -15.51
CA GLY A 93 1.26 13.99 -16.84
C GLY A 93 0.97 12.71 -17.63
N PHE A 94 1.39 11.54 -17.15
CA PHE A 94 1.08 10.25 -17.77
C PHE A 94 1.17 9.11 -16.75
N ALA A 95 0.74 7.91 -17.16
CA ALA A 95 0.90 6.69 -16.37
C ALA A 95 1.44 5.56 -17.24
N LEU A 96 2.21 4.68 -16.63
CA LEU A 96 2.69 3.43 -17.22
C LEU A 96 1.92 2.27 -16.59
N GLU A 97 1.60 1.25 -17.38
CA GLU A 97 0.87 0.07 -16.91
C GLU A 97 1.69 -1.20 -17.17
N GLY A 98 1.43 -2.23 -16.37
CA GLY A 98 2.05 -3.53 -16.52
C GLY A 98 1.72 -4.46 -15.36
N THR A 99 2.68 -5.27 -14.94
CA THR A 99 2.47 -6.38 -14.00
C THR A 99 3.46 -6.38 -12.84
N LEU A 100 3.00 -6.89 -11.71
CA LEU A 100 3.83 -7.34 -10.60
C LEU A 100 3.97 -8.86 -10.71
N THR A 101 5.19 -9.38 -10.76
CA THR A 101 5.46 -10.82 -10.81
C THR A 101 5.42 -11.44 -9.41
N ASP A 102 5.30 -12.76 -9.35
CA ASP A 102 5.43 -13.54 -8.11
C ASP A 102 6.79 -13.39 -7.43
N GLY A 103 7.85 -13.09 -8.20
CA GLY A 103 9.18 -12.72 -7.71
C GLY A 103 9.31 -11.29 -7.17
N GLY A 104 8.23 -10.50 -7.19
CA GLY A 104 8.22 -9.10 -6.74
C GLY A 104 8.80 -8.10 -7.75
N GLU A 105 9.09 -8.53 -8.98
CA GLU A 105 9.53 -7.64 -10.06
C GLU A 105 8.34 -6.87 -10.63
N THR A 106 8.47 -5.55 -10.76
CA THR A 106 7.48 -4.73 -11.47
C THR A 106 7.93 -4.50 -12.90
N LYS A 107 7.13 -4.95 -13.87
CA LYS A 107 7.36 -4.71 -15.30
C LYS A 107 6.31 -3.73 -15.80
N LEU A 108 6.75 -2.59 -16.30
CA LEU A 108 5.91 -1.59 -16.95
C LEU A 108 6.27 -1.59 -18.43
N THR A 109 5.29 -1.52 -19.31
CA THR A 109 5.52 -1.71 -20.73
C THR A 109 4.96 -0.55 -21.54
N VAL A 110 5.74 -0.07 -22.51
CA VAL A 110 5.29 0.85 -23.55
C VAL A 110 5.58 0.23 -24.90
N THR A 111 4.56 0.09 -25.75
CA THR A 111 4.72 -0.45 -27.10
C THR A 111 4.36 0.61 -28.13
N GLU A 112 5.26 0.83 -29.08
CA GLU A 112 5.08 1.72 -30.24
C GLU A 112 5.55 0.97 -31.50
N GLY A 113 4.62 0.59 -32.37
CA GLY A 113 4.91 -0.24 -33.54
C GLY A 113 5.53 -1.58 -33.15
N THR A 114 6.77 -1.82 -33.59
CA THR A 114 7.54 -3.05 -33.26
C THR A 114 8.47 -2.89 -32.07
N VAL A 115 8.52 -1.71 -31.45
CA VAL A 115 9.41 -1.40 -30.34
C VAL A 115 8.66 -1.54 -29.02
N THR A 116 9.29 -2.21 -28.06
CA THR A 116 8.82 -2.32 -26.67
C THR A 116 9.90 -1.80 -25.73
N LEU A 117 9.52 -0.86 -24.87
CA LEU A 117 10.29 -0.41 -23.71
C LEU A 117 9.76 -1.08 -22.45
#